data_AF-A0A7S1RXI6-F1
#
_entry.id   AF-A0A7S1RXI6-F1
#
_cell.length_a   1.000
_cell.length_b   1.000
_cell.length_c   1.000
_cell.angle_alpha   90.00
_cell.angle_beta   90.00
_cell.angle_gamma   90.00
#
_symmetry.space_group_name_H-M   'P 1'
#
loop_
_entity.id
_entity.type
_entity.pdbx_description
1 polymer ?
#
loop_
_entity_poly.entity_id
_entity_poly.type
_entity_poly.pdbx_seq_one_letter_code
_entity_poly.pdbx_strand_id
1 'polypeptide(L)'
;ASSSRRRSSSKVCAYEVDKEDLLDQHVGYYLRHHPDVHASHSIVRKRPGIYDFDGREIKVEWQYATEPGGAGFLVALDGPLRQPFADYMEMNEANAEYDSQGIGSKSALHSIPKEKRMSFSDQHKMYNRLEAMKVAKEQALARERAAGFVKEGKEVPHEVMVKYKKSIQQKLGLPRRPASPNRSKRAPDALERDAPEQILEAPP
;
A
#
# COMPACT_ATOMS: atom_id res chain seq x y z
N ALA A 1 14.25 -11.77 -47.52
CA ALA A 1 13.39 -10.59 -47.75
C ALA A 1 13.43 -9.72 -46.50
N SER A 2 14.25 -8.68 -46.52
CA SER A 2 14.53 -7.80 -45.38
C SER A 2 13.44 -6.73 -45.30
N SER A 3 12.49 -6.88 -44.38
CA SER A 3 11.40 -5.92 -44.19
C SER A 3 11.91 -4.71 -43.41
N SER A 4 12.32 -3.68 -44.16
CA SER A 4 12.70 -2.38 -43.63
C SER A 4 11.45 -1.66 -43.12
N ARG A 5 11.30 -1.55 -41.79
CA ARG A 5 10.26 -0.73 -41.15
C ARG A 5 10.55 0.73 -41.48
N ARG A 6 9.75 1.30 -42.39
CA ARG A 6 9.65 2.76 -42.58
C ARG A 6 9.19 3.38 -41.26
N ARG A 7 10.12 4.04 -40.55
CA ARG A 7 9.76 5.07 -39.57
C ARG A 7 9.07 6.18 -40.35
N SER A 8 7.76 6.33 -40.15
CA SER A 8 7.05 7.52 -40.59
C SER A 8 7.66 8.71 -39.87
N SER A 9 8.26 9.63 -40.62
CA SER A 9 8.64 10.95 -40.12
C SER A 9 7.36 11.70 -39.77
N SER A 10 6.92 11.58 -38.53
CA SER A 10 5.84 12.40 -37.99
C SER A 10 6.25 13.85 -38.15
N LYS A 11 5.53 14.60 -38.99
CA LYS A 11 5.62 16.06 -38.99
C LYS A 11 5.43 16.49 -37.54
N VAL A 12 6.37 17.29 -37.02
CA VAL A 12 6.23 17.93 -35.70
C VAL A 12 5.04 18.87 -35.83
N CYS A 13 3.85 18.37 -35.49
CA CYS A 13 2.65 19.18 -35.43
C CYS A 13 2.85 20.16 -34.28
N ALA A 14 2.79 21.46 -34.57
CA ALA A 14 2.82 22.47 -33.52
C ALA A 14 1.72 22.16 -32.50
N TYR A 15 2.09 22.14 -31.23
CA TYR A 15 1.16 21.91 -30.13
C TYR A 15 0.00 22.92 -30.20
N GLU A 16 -1.24 22.43 -30.24
CA GLU A 16 -2.45 23.24 -30.29
C GLU A 16 -2.84 23.69 -28.89
N VAL A 17 -2.79 25.00 -28.65
CA VAL A 17 -3.05 25.61 -27.35
C VAL A 17 -4.50 26.08 -27.26
N ASP A 18 -5.17 25.71 -26.19
CA ASP A 18 -6.45 26.25 -25.78
C ASP A 18 -6.28 27.68 -25.22
N LYS A 19 -6.89 28.65 -25.89
CA LYS A 19 -6.77 30.08 -25.52
C LYS A 19 -7.59 30.45 -24.29
N GLU A 20 -8.51 29.60 -23.85
CA GLU A 20 -9.33 29.83 -22.66
C GLU A 20 -8.65 29.27 -21.39
N ASP A 21 -7.64 28.43 -21.54
CA ASP A 21 -6.92 27.78 -20.44
C ASP A 21 -5.53 28.40 -20.24
N LEU A 22 -5.38 29.21 -19.18
CA LEU A 22 -4.11 29.85 -18.84
C LEU A 22 -2.99 28.83 -18.56
N LEU A 23 -3.34 27.66 -18.02
CA LEU A 23 -2.34 26.63 -17.74
C LEU A 23 -1.82 26.04 -19.05
N ASP A 24 -2.72 25.74 -19.99
CA ASP A 24 -2.36 25.22 -21.31
C ASP A 24 -1.57 26.24 -22.15
N GLN A 25 -1.84 27.54 -21.97
CA GLN A 25 -1.02 28.60 -22.56
C GLN A 25 0.43 28.56 -22.07
N HIS A 26 0.67 28.29 -20.79
CA HIS A 26 2.02 28.15 -20.25
C HIS A 26 2.70 26.88 -20.73
N VAL A 27 1.97 25.76 -20.85
CA VAL A 27 2.49 24.52 -21.44
C VAL A 27 2.89 24.75 -22.90
N GLY A 28 2.01 25.34 -23.69
CA GLY A 28 2.30 25.69 -25.07
C GLY A 28 3.45 26.68 -25.23
N TYR A 29 3.57 27.65 -24.31
CA TYR A 29 4.69 28.57 -24.26
C TYR A 29 6.01 27.83 -24.02
N TYR A 30 6.06 26.91 -23.05
CA TYR A 30 7.25 26.11 -22.76
C TYR A 30 7.68 25.28 -23.98
N LEU A 31 6.75 24.58 -24.63
CA LEU A 31 7.04 23.73 -25.80
C LEU A 31 7.52 24.52 -27.02
N ARG A 32 7.06 25.78 -27.18
CA ARG A 32 7.55 26.68 -28.23
C ARG A 32 8.99 27.13 -28.00
N HIS A 33 9.41 27.26 -26.75
CA HIS A 33 10.77 27.68 -26.39
C HIS A 33 11.75 26.51 -26.28
N HIS A 34 11.25 25.27 -26.15
CA HIS A 34 12.04 24.04 -26.09
C HIS A 34 11.63 23.08 -27.23
N PRO A 35 11.96 23.42 -28.49
CA PRO A 35 11.54 22.63 -29.65
C PRO A 35 12.18 21.24 -29.71
N ASP A 36 13.34 21.07 -29.08
CA ASP A 36 14.07 19.81 -28.89
C ASP A 36 13.32 18.84 -27.98
N VAL A 37 12.79 19.34 -26.87
CA VAL A 37 11.92 18.57 -25.96
C VAL A 37 10.64 18.17 -26.68
N HIS A 38 9.98 19.11 -27.37
CA HIS A 38 8.74 18.85 -28.10
C HIS A 38 8.93 17.89 -29.30
N ALA A 39 10.12 17.86 -29.90
CA ALA A 39 10.44 16.89 -30.94
C ALA A 39 10.72 15.48 -30.38
N SER A 40 11.18 15.40 -29.14
CA SER A 40 11.54 14.14 -28.47
C SER A 40 10.34 13.46 -27.81
N HIS A 41 9.35 14.24 -27.38
CA HIS A 41 8.20 13.76 -26.62
C HIS A 41 6.87 14.08 -27.29
N SER A 42 5.90 13.20 -27.13
CA SER A 42 4.52 13.41 -27.56
C SER A 42 3.68 13.88 -26.38
N ILE A 43 3.18 15.12 -26.43
CA ILE A 43 2.26 15.67 -25.43
C ILE A 43 0.94 16.13 -26.07
N VAL A 44 -0.19 15.66 -25.52
CA VAL A 44 -1.53 15.99 -26.03
C VAL A 44 -2.46 16.32 -24.85
N ARG A 45 -3.14 17.47 -24.90
CA ARG A 45 -4.15 17.83 -23.90
C ARG A 45 -5.38 16.92 -24.01
N LYS A 46 -5.77 16.31 -22.90
CA LYS A 46 -7.03 15.53 -22.80
C LYS A 46 -8.17 16.37 -22.23
N ARG A 47 -7.88 17.11 -21.15
CA ARG A 47 -8.83 17.97 -20.43
C ARG A 47 -8.04 18.99 -19.60
N PRO A 48 -8.67 20.05 -19.06
CA PRO A 48 -7.95 21.06 -18.27
C PRO A 48 -7.08 20.44 -17.18
N GLY A 49 -5.79 20.78 -17.20
CA GLY A 49 -4.78 20.26 -16.26
C GLY A 49 -4.35 18.81 -16.47
N ILE A 50 -4.81 18.09 -17.49
CA ILE A 50 -4.47 16.67 -17.71
C ILE A 50 -4.06 16.42 -19.16
N TYR A 51 -2.91 15.78 -19.30
CA TYR A 51 -2.22 15.59 -20.56
C TYR A 51 -1.85 14.12 -20.73
N ASP A 52 -1.86 13.67 -21.98
CA ASP A 52 -1.20 12.45 -22.40
C ASP A 52 0.24 12.78 -22.76
N PHE A 53 1.19 12.21 -22.04
CA PHE A 53 2.62 12.36 -22.25
C PHE A 53 3.24 10.99 -22.53
N ASP A 54 3.70 10.78 -23.76
CA ASP A 54 4.28 9.50 -24.24
C ASP A 54 3.43 8.26 -23.90
N GLY A 55 2.09 8.39 -23.96
CA GLY A 55 1.15 7.31 -23.66
C GLY A 55 0.81 7.16 -22.18
N ARG A 56 1.27 8.07 -21.32
CA ARG A 56 0.96 8.11 -19.88
C ARG A 56 0.12 9.35 -19.56
N GLU A 57 -0.89 9.19 -18.70
CA GLU A 57 -1.68 10.34 -18.24
C GLU A 57 -0.94 11.04 -17.10
N ILE A 58 -0.62 12.32 -17.31
CA ILE A 58 -0.02 13.20 -16.31
C ILE A 58 -0.98 14.34 -15.99
N LYS A 59 -0.90 14.83 -14.75
CA LYS A 59 -1.57 16.06 -14.34
C LYS A 59 -0.55 17.19 -14.29
N VAL A 60 -0.92 18.37 -14.76
CA VAL A 60 -0.10 19.58 -14.66
C VAL A 60 -0.85 20.59 -13.82
N GLU A 61 -0.13 21.27 -12.93
CA GLU A 61 -0.67 22.28 -12.03
C GLU A 61 0.21 23.52 -12.02
N TRP A 62 -0.40 24.66 -11.68
CA TRP A 62 0.32 25.90 -11.40
C TRP A 62 0.59 26.02 -9.92
N GLN A 63 1.86 26.05 -9.52
CA GLN A 63 2.25 26.32 -8.14
C GLN A 63 2.64 27.78 -7.98
N TYR A 64 1.97 28.47 -7.05
CA TYR A 64 2.34 29.84 -6.67
C TYR A 64 3.63 29.84 -5.86
N ALA A 65 4.46 30.86 -6.05
CA ALA A 65 5.63 31.06 -5.22
C ALA A 65 5.23 31.30 -3.76
N THR A 66 6.01 30.76 -2.83
CA THR A 66 5.85 30.95 -1.38
C THR A 66 6.19 32.37 -0.95
N GLU A 67 7.04 33.07 -1.69
CA GLU A 67 7.47 34.43 -1.39
C GLU A 67 6.55 35.47 -2.06
N PRO A 68 6.16 36.55 -1.36
CA PRO A 68 5.37 37.64 -1.95
C PRO A 68 6.12 38.27 -3.14
N GLY A 69 5.51 38.20 -4.33
CA GLY A 69 6.09 38.71 -5.57
C GLY A 69 6.89 37.68 -6.38
N GLY A 70 7.03 36.45 -5.90
CA GLY A 70 7.62 35.38 -6.69
C GLY A 70 6.72 34.93 -7.85
N ALA A 71 7.34 34.55 -8.96
CA ALA A 71 6.62 33.96 -10.09
C ALA A 71 6.24 32.51 -9.78
N GLY A 72 4.98 32.14 -10.07
CA GLY A 72 4.58 30.74 -10.03
C GLY A 72 5.24 29.93 -11.15
N PHE A 73 5.19 28.61 -11.04
CA PHE A 73 5.77 27.70 -12.02
C PHE A 73 4.87 26.48 -12.26
N LEU A 74 5.07 25.84 -13.42
CA LEU A 74 4.38 24.61 -13.78
C LEU A 74 4.99 23.41 -13.04
N VAL A 75 4.12 22.54 -12.53
CA VAL A 75 4.48 21.29 -11.87
C VAL A 75 3.78 20.13 -12.57
N ALA A 76 4.54 19.09 -12.90
CA ALA A 76 4.03 17.82 -13.39
C ALA A 76 3.78 16.86 -12.22
N LEU A 77 2.66 16.15 -12.28
CA LEU A 77 2.21 15.14 -11.34
C LEU A 77 1.97 13.83 -12.11
N ASP A 78 2.79 12.82 -11.85
CA ASP A 78 2.74 11.49 -12.46
C ASP A 78 2.66 10.42 -11.35
N GLY A 79 1.42 10.09 -10.96
CA GLY A 79 1.18 9.20 -9.82
C GLY A 79 1.70 9.79 -8.49
N PRO A 80 2.65 9.13 -7.78
CA PRO A 80 3.26 9.68 -6.58
C PRO A 80 4.34 10.72 -6.88
N LEU A 81 4.80 10.83 -8.13
CA LEU A 81 5.85 11.77 -8.51
C LEU A 81 5.26 13.17 -8.69
N ARG A 82 5.94 14.14 -8.09
CA ARG A 82 5.70 15.57 -8.22
C ARG A 82 7.00 16.26 -8.54
N GLN A 83 7.04 17.04 -9.62
CA GLN A 83 8.29 17.61 -10.09
C GLN A 83 8.04 18.89 -10.91
N PRO A 84 8.97 19.87 -10.91
CA PRO A 84 8.90 20.98 -11.87
C PRO A 84 8.73 20.47 -13.31
N PHE A 85 7.83 21.09 -14.06
CA PHE A 85 7.45 20.65 -15.40
C PHE A 85 8.63 20.61 -16.35
N ALA A 86 9.54 21.59 -16.26
CA ALA A 86 10.75 21.62 -17.08
C ALA A 86 11.65 20.39 -16.84
N ASP A 87 11.96 20.11 -15.57
CA ASP A 87 12.78 18.94 -15.21
C ASP A 87 12.11 17.63 -15.65
N TYR A 88 10.78 17.54 -15.54
CA TYR A 88 10.02 16.34 -15.94
C TYR A 88 10.11 16.10 -17.45
N MET A 89 10.03 17.17 -18.23
CA MET A 89 10.15 17.13 -19.69
C MET A 89 11.57 16.81 -20.14
N GLU A 90 12.59 17.21 -19.38
CA GLU A 90 14.00 16.92 -19.65
C GLU A 90 14.48 15.57 -19.07
N MET A 91 13.59 14.79 -18.45
CA MET A 91 13.90 13.52 -17.78
C MET A 91 14.98 13.66 -16.70
N ASN A 92 15.02 14.81 -16.02
CA ASN A 92 15.94 15.09 -14.93
C ASN A 92 15.27 14.83 -13.57
N GLU A 93 15.81 13.95 -12.74
CA GLU A 93 15.19 13.58 -11.46
C GLU A 93 15.67 14.41 -10.25
N ALA A 94 16.48 15.47 -10.47
CA ALA A 94 17.11 16.23 -9.39
C ALA A 94 16.10 16.87 -8.40
N ASN A 95 14.94 17.30 -8.89
CA ASN A 95 13.88 17.96 -8.10
C ASN A 95 12.61 17.10 -7.98
N ALA A 96 12.75 15.77 -8.09
CA ALA A 96 11.66 14.82 -7.95
C ALA A 96 11.23 14.67 -6.48
N GLU A 97 9.99 15.06 -6.17
CA GLU A 97 9.36 14.80 -4.89
C GLU A 97 8.39 13.61 -5.03
N TYR A 98 8.51 12.61 -4.16
CA TYR A 98 7.59 11.48 -4.15
C TYR A 98 6.64 11.57 -2.96
N ASP A 99 5.36 11.76 -3.25
CA ASP A 99 4.33 11.70 -2.23
C ASP A 99 4.08 10.24 -1.81
N SER A 100 4.58 9.90 -0.63
CA SER A 100 4.39 8.59 0.00
C SER A 100 3.06 8.49 0.77
N GLN A 101 2.28 9.57 0.90
CA GLN A 101 1.01 9.60 1.64
C GLN A 101 0.00 8.57 1.10
N GLY A 102 0.06 8.26 -0.19
CA GLY A 102 -0.79 7.25 -0.85
C GLY A 102 -0.32 5.80 -0.73
N ILE A 103 0.93 5.55 -0.35
CA ILE A 103 1.55 4.21 -0.29
C ILE A 103 1.47 3.64 1.14
N GLY A 104 1.62 4.48 2.17
CA GLY A 104 1.60 4.04 3.58
C GLY A 104 0.21 3.87 4.21
N SER A 105 -0.82 4.53 3.66
CA SER A 105 -2.08 4.76 4.39
C SER A 105 -3.21 3.77 4.08
N LYS A 106 -3.01 2.82 3.16
CA LYS A 106 -4.13 2.02 2.62
C LYS A 106 -4.60 0.87 3.50
N SER A 107 -3.81 0.38 4.47
CA SER A 107 -4.27 -0.69 5.35
C SER A 107 -3.85 -0.44 6.80
N ALA A 108 -4.76 -0.76 7.73
CA ALA A 108 -4.51 -0.59 9.16
C ALA A 108 -3.28 -1.40 9.61
N LEU A 109 -2.97 -2.49 8.90
CA LEU A 109 -1.82 -3.34 9.18
C LEU A 109 -0.47 -2.61 8.97
N HIS A 110 -0.38 -1.70 8.00
CA HIS A 110 0.86 -0.97 7.71
C HIS A 110 1.13 0.13 8.73
N SER A 111 0.09 0.71 9.33
CA SER A 111 0.22 1.72 10.39
C SER A 111 0.67 1.16 11.76
N ILE A 112 0.71 -0.17 11.91
CA ILE A 112 1.04 -0.80 13.19
C ILE A 112 2.52 -1.25 13.19
N PRO A 113 3.31 -0.91 14.23
CA PRO A 113 4.68 -1.41 14.41
C PRO A 113 4.74 -2.94 14.41
N LYS A 114 5.83 -3.54 13.92
CA LYS A 114 5.94 -5.00 13.74
C LYS A 114 5.68 -5.78 15.02
N GLU A 115 6.08 -5.22 16.16
CA GLU A 115 5.96 -5.80 17.50
C GLU A 115 4.50 -5.89 17.96
N LYS A 116 3.65 -4.98 17.48
CA LYS A 116 2.21 -4.92 17.80
C LYS A 116 1.34 -5.68 16.79
N ARG A 117 1.92 -6.24 15.73
CA ARG A 117 1.17 -7.00 14.73
C ARG A 117 0.84 -8.39 15.25
N MET A 118 -0.37 -8.85 14.94
CA MET A 118 -0.79 -10.21 15.23
C MET A 118 0.11 -11.24 14.52
N SER A 119 0.79 -12.07 15.30
CA SER A 119 1.64 -13.18 14.85
C SER A 119 0.90 -14.52 15.00
N PHE A 120 1.26 -15.49 14.16
CA PHE A 120 0.75 -16.86 14.22
C PHE A 120 1.93 -17.81 14.39
N SER A 121 1.89 -18.64 15.44
CA SER A 121 2.89 -19.67 15.69
C SER A 121 2.60 -20.90 14.82
N ASP A 122 3.10 -20.87 13.59
CA ASP A 122 2.86 -21.94 12.60
C ASP A 122 4.14 -22.66 12.11
N GLN A 123 5.26 -22.42 12.79
CA GLN A 123 6.59 -22.87 12.37
C GLN A 123 6.76 -24.40 12.29
N HIS A 124 5.85 -25.18 12.88
CA HIS A 124 5.94 -26.64 12.96
C HIS A 124 4.84 -27.38 12.21
N LYS A 125 4.05 -26.69 11.38
CA LYS A 125 2.97 -27.34 10.61
C LYS A 125 3.35 -27.53 9.15
N MET A 126 3.35 -28.79 8.73
CA MET A 126 3.49 -29.19 7.33
C MET A 126 2.14 -28.98 6.64
N TYR A 127 2.04 -27.98 5.78
CA TYR A 127 0.86 -27.75 4.94
C TYR A 127 1.15 -28.10 3.49
N ASN A 128 0.18 -28.69 2.80
CA ASN A 128 0.21 -28.75 1.35
C ASN A 128 0.04 -27.33 0.75
N ARG A 129 0.47 -27.08 -0.49
CA ARG A 129 0.37 -25.77 -1.18
C ARG A 129 -1.03 -25.16 -1.07
N LEU A 130 -2.08 -25.96 -1.31
CA LEU A 130 -3.47 -25.49 -1.27
C LEU A 130 -3.92 -25.14 0.16
N GLU A 131 -3.44 -25.88 1.14
CA GLU A 131 -3.70 -25.62 2.56
C GLU A 131 -2.96 -24.35 3.01
N ALA A 132 -1.70 -24.21 2.64
CA ALA A 132 -0.91 -23.02 2.90
C ALA A 132 -1.56 -21.75 2.32
N MET A 133 -2.12 -21.83 1.11
CA MET A 133 -2.88 -20.71 0.51
C MET A 133 -4.14 -20.36 1.33
N LYS A 134 -4.88 -21.37 1.82
CA LYS A 134 -6.05 -21.15 2.69
C LYS A 134 -5.63 -20.52 4.02
N VAL A 135 -4.56 -21.02 4.63
CA VAL A 135 -4.01 -20.51 5.89
C VAL A 135 -3.56 -19.06 5.72
N ALA A 136 -2.79 -18.77 4.68
CA ALA A 136 -2.32 -17.42 4.37
C ALA A 136 -3.49 -16.43 4.20
N LYS A 137 -4.55 -16.83 3.47
CA LYS A 137 -5.75 -16.01 3.30
C LYS A 137 -6.43 -15.69 4.63
N GLU A 138 -6.60 -16.68 5.49
CA GLU A 138 -7.24 -16.47 6.80
C GLU A 138 -6.35 -15.64 7.75
N GLN A 139 -5.04 -15.88 7.75
CA GLN A 139 -4.09 -15.09 8.54
C GLN A 139 -4.09 -13.62 8.10
N ALA A 140 -4.18 -13.34 6.80
CA ALA A 140 -4.30 -11.99 6.28
C ALA A 140 -5.59 -11.30 6.77
N LEU A 141 -6.73 -11.98 6.69
CA LEU A 141 -8.01 -11.45 7.16
C LEU A 141 -8.03 -11.20 8.68
N ALA A 142 -7.47 -12.11 9.45
CA ALA A 142 -7.37 -11.96 10.91
C ALA A 142 -6.43 -10.81 11.30
N ARG A 143 -5.29 -10.66 10.59
CA ARG A 143 -4.36 -9.53 10.76
C ARG A 143 -5.03 -8.19 10.46
N GLU A 144 -5.79 -8.07 9.37
CA GLU A 144 -6.46 -6.81 9.01
C GLU A 144 -7.52 -6.43 10.05
N ARG A 145 -8.32 -7.40 10.54
CA ARG A 145 -9.30 -7.14 11.61
C ARG A 145 -8.64 -6.73 12.91
N ALA A 146 -7.60 -7.44 13.33
CA ALA A 146 -6.83 -7.10 14.52
C ALA A 146 -6.22 -5.70 14.41
N ALA A 147 -5.72 -5.39 13.22
CA ALA A 147 -5.15 -4.08 12.95
C ALA A 147 -6.17 -2.95 13.05
N GLY A 148 -7.43 -3.18 12.65
CA GLY A 148 -8.53 -2.23 12.87
C GLY A 148 -8.70 -1.85 14.34
N PHE A 149 -8.70 -2.84 15.24
CA PHE A 149 -8.84 -2.58 16.68
C PHE A 149 -7.66 -1.77 17.25
N VAL A 150 -6.43 -2.15 16.89
CA VAL A 150 -5.22 -1.44 17.36
C VAL A 150 -5.17 -0.01 16.82
N LYS A 151 -5.59 0.21 15.57
CA LYS A 151 -5.71 1.55 14.98
C LYS A 151 -6.72 2.43 15.73
N GLU A 152 -7.80 1.84 16.23
CA GLU A 152 -8.79 2.51 17.09
C GLU A 152 -8.33 2.66 18.56
N GLY A 153 -7.10 2.25 18.90
CA GLY A 153 -6.58 2.30 20.26
C GLY A 153 -7.16 1.24 21.21
N LYS A 154 -7.89 0.25 20.67
CA LYS A 154 -8.48 -0.85 21.44
C LYS A 154 -7.56 -2.05 21.46
N GLU A 155 -7.58 -2.79 22.57
CA GLU A 155 -6.92 -4.10 22.62
C GLU A 155 -7.62 -5.08 21.68
N VAL A 156 -6.85 -5.97 21.05
CA VAL A 156 -7.38 -6.96 20.12
C VAL A 156 -8.21 -7.99 20.89
N PRO A 157 -9.52 -8.13 20.63
CA PRO A 157 -10.34 -9.09 21.34
C PRO A 157 -9.88 -10.53 21.09
N HIS A 158 -9.85 -11.35 22.16
CA HIS A 158 -9.49 -12.76 22.05
C HIS A 158 -10.37 -13.54 21.04
N GLU A 159 -11.60 -13.07 20.83
CA GLU A 159 -12.52 -13.61 19.84
C GLU A 159 -11.97 -13.64 18.41
N VAL A 160 -11.11 -12.69 18.02
CA VAL A 160 -10.52 -12.65 16.68
C VAL A 160 -9.69 -13.91 16.44
N MET A 161 -8.91 -14.32 17.46
CA MET A 161 -8.11 -15.54 17.41
C MET A 161 -8.96 -16.81 17.49
N VAL A 162 -10.05 -16.80 18.27
CA VAL A 162 -10.99 -17.93 18.34
C VAL A 162 -11.68 -18.16 16.99
N LYS A 163 -12.15 -17.09 16.35
CA LYS A 163 -12.78 -17.13 15.01
C LYS A 163 -11.79 -17.62 13.96
N TYR A 164 -10.54 -17.15 14.00
CA TYR A 164 -9.46 -17.63 13.13
C TYR A 164 -9.19 -19.14 13.32
N LYS A 165 -9.03 -19.61 14.56
CA LYS A 165 -8.79 -21.04 14.83
C LYS A 165 -9.93 -21.91 14.29
N LYS A 166 -11.17 -21.47 14.46
CA LYS A 166 -12.37 -22.16 13.98
C LYS A 166 -12.44 -22.18 12.44
N SER A 167 -12.16 -21.05 11.77
CA SER A 167 -12.23 -20.97 10.30
C SER A 167 -11.13 -21.79 9.63
N ILE A 168 -9.92 -21.77 10.19
CA ILE A 168 -8.78 -22.59 9.75
C ILE A 168 -9.11 -24.08 9.85
N GLN A 169 -9.61 -24.54 11.01
CA GLN A 169 -9.97 -25.95 11.21
C GLN A 169 -11.01 -26.42 10.18
N GLN A 170 -12.02 -25.59 9.92
CA GLN A 170 -13.05 -25.89 8.92
C GLN A 170 -12.50 -25.92 7.49
N LYS A 171 -11.59 -25.00 7.14
CA LYS A 171 -11.03 -24.89 5.77
C LYS A 171 -9.95 -25.93 5.45
N LEU A 172 -9.24 -26.40 6.47
CA LEU A 172 -8.28 -27.49 6.37
C LEU A 172 -8.94 -28.88 6.46
N GLY A 173 -10.25 -28.95 6.71
CA GLY A 173 -10.96 -30.23 6.79
C GLY A 173 -10.48 -31.13 7.94
N LEU A 174 -9.83 -30.55 8.96
CA LEU A 174 -9.42 -31.28 10.15
C LEU A 174 -10.68 -31.80 10.84
N PRO A 175 -10.78 -33.12 11.11
CA PRO A 175 -11.96 -33.67 11.75
C PRO A 175 -12.18 -32.97 13.08
N ARG A 176 -13.41 -32.47 13.28
CA ARG A 176 -13.89 -32.01 14.58
C ARG A 176 -13.56 -33.11 15.56
N ARG A 177 -12.65 -32.87 16.51
CA ARG A 177 -12.55 -33.73 17.69
C ARG A 177 -13.97 -33.72 18.28
N PRO A 178 -14.69 -34.86 18.32
CA PRO A 178 -16.02 -34.86 18.89
C PRO A 178 -15.87 -34.39 20.33
N ALA A 179 -16.63 -33.34 20.69
CA ALA A 179 -16.81 -32.98 22.08
C ALA A 179 -17.41 -34.22 22.75
N SER A 180 -16.60 -34.89 23.57
CA SER A 180 -17.02 -36.06 24.32
C SER A 180 -18.25 -35.65 25.15
N PRO A 181 -19.44 -36.23 24.93
CA PRO A 181 -20.59 -35.89 25.73
C PRO A 181 -20.52 -36.68 27.05
N ASN A 182 -20.78 -35.97 28.15
CA ASN A 182 -21.13 -36.53 29.45
C ASN A 182 -20.12 -37.43 30.18
N ARG A 183 -19.41 -36.82 31.15
CA ARG A 183 -19.24 -37.45 32.47
C ARG A 183 -19.68 -36.46 33.55
N SER A 184 -20.98 -36.32 33.72
CA SER A 184 -21.55 -35.58 34.85
C SER A 184 -21.48 -36.44 36.12
N LYS A 185 -21.03 -35.81 37.20
CA LYS A 185 -21.34 -36.08 38.63
C LYS A 185 -20.71 -37.32 39.29
N ARG A 186 -19.67 -37.07 40.10
CA ARG A 186 -19.64 -37.44 41.52
C ARG A 186 -18.52 -36.71 42.25
N ALA A 187 -18.89 -35.74 43.08
CA ALA A 187 -18.26 -35.50 44.38
C ALA A 187 -19.22 -36.14 45.43
N PRO A 188 -18.74 -36.67 46.56
CA PRO A 188 -18.17 -35.82 47.61
C PRO A 188 -16.90 -36.38 48.30
N ASP A 189 -16.07 -35.45 48.76
CA ASP A 189 -15.51 -35.31 50.11
C ASP A 189 -14.90 -36.54 50.82
N ALA A 190 -13.58 -36.50 51.02
CA ALA A 190 -12.89 -37.17 52.13
C ALA A 190 -11.53 -36.49 52.43
N LEU A 191 -11.45 -36.03 53.67
CA LEU A 191 -10.33 -35.44 54.42
C LEU A 191 -9.02 -36.26 54.39
N GLU A 192 -7.88 -35.56 54.33
CA GLU A 192 -6.68 -35.71 55.21
C GLU A 192 -5.57 -34.76 54.70
N ARG A 193 -5.17 -33.73 55.48
CA ARG A 193 -3.93 -33.66 56.30
C ARG A 193 -2.68 -34.01 55.46
N ASP A 194 -1.71 -33.13 55.23
CA ASP A 194 -0.89 -32.45 56.23
C ASP A 194 -0.05 -31.32 55.56
N ALA A 195 0.27 -30.26 56.30
CA ALA A 195 1.30 -29.25 55.96
C ALA A 195 2.67 -29.70 56.57
N PRO A 196 3.81 -28.97 56.52
CA PRO A 196 4.10 -27.66 55.93
C PRO A 196 5.47 -27.54 55.19
N GLU A 197 5.72 -26.32 54.68
CA GLU A 197 7.00 -25.58 54.50
C GLU A 197 8.34 -26.32 54.42
N GLN A 198 9.13 -26.03 53.38
CA GLN A 198 10.53 -25.59 53.56
C GLN A 198 10.93 -24.50 52.57
N ILE A 199 11.21 -23.33 53.13
CA ILE A 199 12.05 -22.24 52.62
C ILE A 199 13.51 -22.66 52.84
N LEU A 200 14.41 -22.44 51.89
CA LEU A 200 15.86 -22.18 52.09
C LEU A 200 16.49 -21.87 50.71
N GLU A 201 16.75 -20.60 50.38
CA GLU A 201 17.98 -19.82 50.65
C GLU A 201 19.14 -20.15 49.68
N ALA A 202 19.60 -19.13 48.95
CA ALA A 202 20.91 -19.05 48.28
C ALA A 202 21.93 -18.42 49.27
N PRO A 203 23.20 -18.11 48.95
CA PRO A 203 24.13 -18.48 47.87
C PRO A 203 25.43 -19.04 48.56
N PRO A 204 26.72 -18.71 48.27
CA PRO A 204 27.33 -17.55 47.59
C PRO A 204 27.61 -17.69 46.09
#